data_AF-A0A2W0B7Z7-F1
#
_entry.id   AF-A0A2W0B7Z7-F1
#
_cell.length_a   1.000
_cell.length_b   1.000
_cell.length_c   1.000
_cell.angle_alpha   90.00
_cell.angle_beta   90.00
_cell.angle_gamma   90.00
#
_symmetry.space_group_name_H-M   'P 1'
#
loop_
_entity.id
_entity.type
_entity.pdbx_description
1 polymer ?
#
loop_
_entity_poly.entity_id
_entity_poly.type
_entity_poly.pdbx_seq_one_letter_code
_entity_poly.pdbx_strand_id
1 'polypeptide(L)'
;MNKLSFVLQGRKFTLSPLTLADLRKLEPALLGLEGRAEHGFTSMLSLVPVIHASLVKLHPEIVLEELEEMLDLSSFAELLDRVLEVSGLTRRSSEASKLRSYEAAAGESQPAAE
;
A
#
# COMPACT_ATOMS: atom_id res chain seq x y z
N MET A 1 -3.80 16.62 3.05
CA MET A 1 -3.80 15.83 4.30
C MET A 1 -2.66 14.83 4.24
N ASN A 2 -1.52 15.15 4.87
CA ASN A 2 -0.30 14.36 4.83
C ASN A 2 -0.42 13.10 5.72
N LYS A 3 -1.10 12.05 5.24
CA LYS A 3 -1.13 10.72 5.87
C LYS A 3 0.16 9.93 5.57
N LEU A 4 1.31 10.55 5.82
CA LEU A 4 2.62 9.91 5.63
C LEU A 4 3.14 9.26 6.90
N SER A 5 2.43 9.32 8.03
CA SER A 5 2.95 8.80 9.30
C SER A 5 2.11 7.65 9.87
N PHE A 6 2.80 6.65 10.42
CA PHE A 6 2.24 5.48 11.09
C PHE A 6 2.84 5.32 12.49
N VAL A 7 2.16 4.66 13.42
CA VAL A 7 2.67 4.39 14.77
C VAL A 7 2.82 2.89 14.97
N LEU A 8 4.04 2.44 15.25
CA LEU A 8 4.37 1.04 15.49
C LEU A 8 5.08 0.93 16.84
N GLN A 9 4.60 0.06 17.74
CA GLN A 9 5.15 -0.14 19.09
C GLN A 9 5.33 1.19 19.88
N GLY A 10 4.40 2.15 19.70
CA GLY A 10 4.47 3.47 20.34
C GLY A 10 5.46 4.46 19.70
N ARG A 11 6.22 4.04 18.68
CA ARG A 11 7.11 4.92 17.90
C ARG A 11 6.43 5.38 16.61
N LYS A 12 6.52 6.68 16.33
CA LYS A 12 5.96 7.28 15.11
C LYS A 12 6.98 7.20 13.97
N PHE A 13 6.58 6.57 12.87
CA PHE A 13 7.32 6.47 11.64
C PHE A 13 6.69 7.34 10.56
N THR A 14 7.52 7.77 9.61
CA THR A 14 7.11 8.49 8.41
C THR A 14 7.50 7.67 7.20
N LEU A 15 6.58 7.52 6.26
CA LEU A 15 6.69 6.76 5.03
C LEU A 15 7.07 7.66 3.87
N SER A 16 7.92 7.14 3.00
CA SER A 16 8.29 7.78 1.74
C SER A 16 7.71 6.99 0.57
N PRO A 17 7.19 7.64 -0.48
CA PRO A 17 6.70 6.94 -1.66
C PRO A 17 7.79 6.06 -2.29
N LEU A 18 7.38 4.91 -2.81
CA LEU A 18 8.24 4.04 -3.61
C LEU A 18 8.58 4.74 -4.92
N THR A 19 9.86 4.71 -5.29
CA THR A 19 10.33 5.22 -6.58
C THR A 19 10.21 4.14 -7.64
N LEU A 20 10.25 4.53 -8.92
CA LEU A 20 10.30 3.55 -10.01
C LEU A 20 11.52 2.62 -9.93
N ALA A 21 12.63 3.11 -9.36
CA ALA A 21 13.82 2.28 -9.12
C ALA A 21 13.57 1.23 -8.03
N ASP A 22 12.81 1.56 -6.98
CA ASP A 22 12.41 0.61 -5.94
C ASP A 22 11.46 -0.43 -6.52
N LEU A 23 10.46 0.00 -7.30
CA LEU A 23 9.51 -0.90 -7.95
C LEU A 23 10.22 -1.90 -8.87
N ARG A 24 11.22 -1.47 -9.65
CA ARG A 24 12.01 -2.38 -10.47
C ARG A 24 12.75 -3.44 -9.65
N LYS A 25 13.24 -3.08 -8.45
CA LYS A 25 13.94 -4.02 -7.55
C LYS A 25 12.97 -4.96 -6.84
N LEU A 26 11.78 -4.46 -6.51
CA LEU A 26 10.74 -5.16 -5.76
C LEU A 26 9.75 -5.88 -6.66
N GLU A 27 9.84 -5.71 -7.98
CA GLU A 27 9.00 -6.36 -8.99
C GLU A 27 8.89 -7.87 -8.76
N PRO A 28 9.96 -8.64 -8.44
CA PRO A 28 9.82 -10.06 -8.14
C PRO A 28 8.94 -10.35 -6.91
N ALA A 29 9.02 -9.51 -5.88
CA ALA A 29 8.21 -9.64 -4.66
C ALA A 29 6.75 -9.24 -4.93
N LEU A 30 6.52 -8.23 -5.77
CA LEU A 30 5.20 -7.76 -6.15
C LEU A 30 4.50 -8.70 -7.15
N LEU A 31 5.21 -9.23 -8.16
CA LEU A 31 4.68 -10.18 -9.15
C LEU A 31 4.47 -11.58 -8.56
N GLY A 32 5.19 -11.92 -7.48
CA GLY A 32 4.95 -13.13 -6.70
C GLY A 32 3.50 -13.23 -6.17
N LEU A 33 2.77 -12.11 -6.11
CA LEU A 33 1.34 -12.06 -5.79
C LEU A 33 0.44 -12.57 -6.91
N GLU A 34 0.82 -12.39 -8.18
CA GLU A 34 -0.04 -12.71 -9.33
C GLU A 34 0.12 -14.16 -9.81
N GLY A 35 1.30 -14.77 -9.58
CA GLY A 35 1.63 -16.11 -10.09
C GLY A 35 1.38 -17.28 -9.13
N ARG A 36 1.08 -17.03 -7.85
CA ARG A 36 0.83 -18.09 -6.86
C ARG A 36 -0.53 -17.90 -6.19
N ALA A 37 -1.54 -18.53 -6.77
CA ALA A 37 -2.87 -18.73 -6.17
C ALA A 37 -2.84 -19.66 -4.92
N GLU A 38 -1.73 -19.69 -4.19
CA GLU A 38 -1.52 -20.44 -2.95
C GLU A 38 -1.27 -19.40 -1.86
N HIS A 39 -2.37 -18.86 -1.32
CA HIS A 39 -2.37 -17.87 -0.25
C HIS A 39 -1.80 -18.45 1.05
N GLY A 40 -0.48 -18.38 1.21
CA GLY A 40 0.23 -18.82 2.42
C GLY A 40 1.07 -17.71 3.06
N PHE A 41 1.50 -17.92 4.30
CA PHE A 41 2.35 -17.00 5.09
C PHE A 41 3.64 -16.58 4.36
N THR A 42 4.23 -17.47 3.57
CA THR A 42 5.45 -17.19 2.79
C THR A 42 5.25 -16.07 1.78
N SER A 43 4.08 -15.97 1.14
CA SER A 43 3.76 -14.90 0.20
C SER A 43 3.62 -13.56 0.92
N MET A 44 3.14 -13.56 2.17
CA MET A 44 3.02 -12.34 2.97
C MET A 44 4.39 -11.78 3.39
N LEU A 45 5.27 -12.63 3.94
CA LEU A 45 6.60 -12.21 4.37
C LEU A 45 7.46 -11.68 3.22
N SER A 46 7.24 -12.18 2.00
CA SER A 46 7.93 -11.68 0.79
C SER A 46 7.71 -10.19 0.49
N LEU A 47 6.70 -9.57 1.10
CA LEU A 47 6.35 -8.16 0.90
C LEU A 47 6.91 -7.23 1.99
N VAL A 48 7.51 -7.76 3.06
CA VAL A 48 8.18 -6.93 4.08
C VAL A 48 9.26 -6.01 3.46
N PRO A 49 10.08 -6.45 2.48
CA PRO A 49 11.02 -5.57 1.79
C PRO A 49 10.38 -4.36 1.10
N VAL A 50 9.10 -4.46 0.70
CA VAL A 50 8.36 -3.34 0.10
C VAL A 50 8.11 -2.26 1.14
N ILE A 51 7.73 -2.65 2.35
CA ILE A 51 7.56 -1.73 3.48
C ILE A 51 8.90 -1.11 3.86
N HIS A 52 9.94 -1.93 3.99
CA HIS A 52 11.28 -1.49 4.36
C HIS A 52 11.84 -0.44 3.38
N ALA A 53 11.67 -0.64 2.07
CA ALA A 53 12.09 0.31 1.05
C ALA A 53 11.43 1.69 1.16
N SER A 54 10.23 1.76 1.75
CA SER A 54 9.56 3.04 2.05
C SER A 54 10.12 3.69 3.31
N LEU A 55 10.35 2.91 4.36
CA LEU A 55 10.82 3.38 5.67
C LEU A 55 12.28 3.82 5.66
N VAL A 56 13.18 3.02 5.08
CA VAL A 56 14.64 3.22 5.16
C VAL A 56 15.11 4.55 4.58
N LYS A 57 14.33 5.17 3.68
CA LYS A 57 14.61 6.50 3.11
C LYS A 57 14.55 7.62 4.14
N LEU A 58 13.75 7.46 5.19
CA LEU A 58 13.53 8.45 6.24
C LEU A 58 14.01 7.95 7.61
N HIS A 59 14.13 6.63 7.78
CA HIS A 59 14.57 5.95 9.00
C HIS A 59 15.65 4.92 8.63
N PRO A 60 16.85 5.36 8.18
CA PRO A 60 17.91 4.47 7.72
C PRO A 60 18.48 3.56 8.83
N GLU A 61 18.19 3.87 10.09
CA GLU A 61 18.56 3.04 11.23
C GLU A 61 17.76 1.73 11.33
N ILE A 62 16.57 1.67 10.72
CA ILE A 62 15.71 0.48 10.77
C ILE A 62 16.22 -0.54 9.77
N VAL A 63 16.72 -1.65 10.29
CA VAL A 63 17.10 -2.82 9.48
C VAL A 63 15.89 -3.69 9.17
N LEU A 64 16.01 -4.57 8.17
CA LEU A 64 14.88 -5.40 7.73
C LEU A 64 14.43 -6.35 8.84
N GLU A 65 15.38 -6.94 9.55
CA GLU A 65 15.13 -7.88 10.64
C GLU A 65 14.41 -7.21 11.82
N GLU A 66 14.81 -6.00 12.19
CA GLU A 66 14.15 -5.22 13.23
C GLU A 66 12.70 -4.88 12.83
N LEU A 67 12.47 -4.53 11.56
CA LEU A 67 11.12 -4.30 11.06
C LEU A 67 10.26 -5.58 11.18
N GLU A 68 10.79 -6.75 10.87
CA GLU A 68 10.07 -8.03 11.04
C GLU A 68 9.70 -8.30 12.50
N GLU A 69 10.61 -8.03 13.44
CA GLU A 69 10.35 -8.20 14.88
C GLU A 69 9.30 -7.21 15.42
N MET A 70 9.21 -6.02 14.82
CA MET A 70 8.24 -5.00 15.22
C MET A 70 6.83 -5.26 14.68
N LEU A 71 6.70 -6.05 13.61
CA LEU A 71 5.44 -6.28 12.90
C LEU A 71 4.70 -7.52 13.40
N ASP A 72 3.41 -7.34 13.61
CA ASP A 72 2.43 -8.43 13.70
C ASP A 72 1.59 -8.49 12.42
N LEU A 73 0.74 -9.51 12.30
CA LEU A 73 -0.09 -9.69 11.10
C LEU A 73 -1.03 -8.51 10.81
N SER A 74 -1.48 -7.80 11.86
CA SER A 74 -2.45 -6.69 11.72
C SER A 74 -1.74 -5.42 11.27
N SER A 75 -0.67 -5.06 11.96
CA SER A 75 0.18 -3.91 11.66
C SER A 75 0.89 -4.04 10.31
N PHE A 76 1.30 -5.26 9.92
CA PHE A 76 1.85 -5.52 8.60
C PHE A 76 0.86 -5.15 7.49
N ALA A 77 -0.38 -5.67 7.56
CA ALA A 77 -1.36 -5.48 6.51
C ALA A 77 -1.69 -3.99 6.33
N GLU A 78 -1.90 -3.28 7.44
CA GLU A 78 -2.15 -1.84 7.46
C GLU A 78 -0.96 -1.05 6.93
N LEU A 79 0.25 -1.36 7.37
CA LEU A 79 1.46 -0.62 6.97
C LEU A 79 1.75 -0.82 5.48
N LEU A 80 1.59 -2.03 4.97
CA LEU A 80 1.71 -2.29 3.54
C LEU A 80 0.66 -1.51 2.74
N ASP A 81 -0.60 -1.46 3.19
CA ASP A 81 -1.65 -0.67 2.52
C ASP A 81 -1.31 0.82 2.50
N ARG A 82 -0.76 1.36 3.60
CA ARG A 82 -0.29 2.74 3.66
C ARG A 82 0.86 3.00 2.70
N VAL A 83 1.84 2.11 2.64
CA VAL A 83 2.98 2.23 1.73
C VAL A 83 2.51 2.24 0.27
N LEU A 84 1.55 1.39 -0.07
CA LEU A 84 0.95 1.39 -1.41
C LEU A 84 0.19 2.70 -1.68
N GLU A 85 -0.66 3.15 -0.75
CA GLU A 85 -1.43 4.39 -0.85
C GLU A 85 -0.53 5.61 -1.10
N VAL A 86 0.55 5.78 -0.31
CA VAL A 86 1.47 6.91 -0.47
C VAL A 86 2.29 6.83 -1.75
N SER A 87 2.50 5.62 -2.27
CA SER A 87 3.20 5.38 -3.53
C SER A 87 2.28 5.51 -4.75
N GLY A 88 0.99 5.82 -4.55
CA GLY A 88 0.00 5.88 -5.62
C GLY A 88 -0.39 4.52 -6.19
N LEU A 89 -0.02 3.43 -5.50
CA LEU A 89 -0.37 2.06 -5.87
C LEU A 89 -1.68 1.70 -5.16
N THR A 90 -2.63 1.15 -5.91
CA THR A 90 -3.86 0.62 -5.30
C THR A 90 -3.70 -0.88 -5.20
N ARG A 91 -3.80 -1.45 -3.98
CA ARG A 91 -3.91 -2.91 -3.84
C ARG A 91 -5.21 -3.29 -4.55
N ARG A 92 -5.12 -4.01 -5.67
CA ARG A 92 -6.27 -4.43 -6.48
C ARG A 92 -7.03 -5.56 -5.76
N SER A 93 -7.42 -5.34 -4.51
CA SER A 93 -8.45 -6.15 -3.86
C SER A 93 -9.79 -5.73 -4.46
N SER A 94 -10.12 -6.32 -5.60
CA SER A 94 -11.40 -6.18 -6.30
C SER A 94 -11.72 -4.79 -6.87
N GLU A 95 -11.82 -4.73 -8.19
CA GLU A 95 -12.50 -3.67 -8.95
C GLU A 95 -13.99 -3.58 -8.58
N ALA A 96 -14.32 -3.20 -7.34
CA ALA A 96 -15.72 -3.06 -6.89
C ALA A 96 -16.05 -1.69 -6.25
N SER A 97 -15.08 -0.82 -5.99
CA SER A 97 -15.35 0.40 -5.20
C SER A 97 -14.85 1.74 -5.74
N LYS A 98 -14.50 1.85 -7.03
CA LYS A 98 -14.31 3.16 -7.68
C LYS A 98 -15.01 3.30 -9.04
N LEU A 99 -16.25 2.79 -9.13
CA LEU A 99 -17.23 3.27 -10.13
C LEU A 99 -18.23 4.30 -9.55
N ARG A 100 -18.08 4.71 -8.29
CA ARG A 100 -19.08 5.52 -7.57
C ARG A 100 -18.76 7.02 -7.44
N SER A 101 -17.87 7.56 -8.26
CA SER A 101 -17.55 9.00 -8.22
C SER A 101 -17.50 9.69 -9.60
N TYR A 102 -18.05 9.05 -10.65
CA TYR A 102 -18.29 9.71 -11.95
C TYR A 102 -19.77 9.83 -12.34
N GLU A 103 -20.71 9.17 -11.64
CA GLU A 103 -22.15 9.23 -11.93
C GLU A 103 -22.95 10.27 -11.11
N ALA A 104 -22.29 11.15 -10.35
CA ALA A 104 -22.96 12.22 -9.59
C ALA A 104 -22.81 13.61 -10.22
N ALA A 105 -22.18 13.72 -11.39
CA ALA A 105 -21.97 14.98 -12.12
C ALA A 105 -22.64 15.00 -13.52
N ALA A 106 -23.47 14.01 -13.84
CA ALA A 106 -24.44 14.11 -14.94
C ALA A 106 -25.75 14.65 -14.35
N GLY A 107 -25.70 15.93 -13.97
CA GLY A 107 -26.89 16.67 -13.58
C GLY A 107 -27.92 16.65 -14.71
N GLU A 108 -29.12 16.21 -14.36
CA GLU A 108 -30.31 17.05 -14.43
C GLU A 108 -30.29 18.06 -15.60
N SER A 109 -30.79 17.63 -16.75
CA SER A 109 -31.39 18.53 -17.75
C SER A 109 -32.79 18.02 -18.02
N GLN A 110 -33.71 18.49 -17.18
CA GLN A 110 -35.14 18.45 -17.36
C GLN A 110 -35.51 19.15 -18.69
N PRO A 111 -36.17 18.49 -19.65
CA PRO A 111 -36.88 19.22 -20.70
C PRO A 111 -38.31 19.49 -20.20
N ALA A 112 -38.66 20.77 -20.22
CA ALA A 112 -40.05 21.22 -20.17
C ALA A 112 -40.77 20.89 -21.50
N ALA A 113 -42.02 20.44 -21.40
CA ALA A 113 -43.11 20.36 -22.39
C ALA A 113 -43.93 19.09 -22.05
N GLU A 114 -45.23 19.08 -21.80
CA GLU A 114 -46.38 19.88 -22.28
C GLU A 114 -47.43 20.05 -21.16
#